data_AF-A0AA35X1H7-F1
#
_entry.id   AF-A0AA35X1H7-F1
#
_cell.length_a   1.000
_cell.length_b   1.000
_cell.length_c   1.000
_cell.angle_alpha   90.00
_cell.angle_beta   90.00
_cell.angle_gamma   90.00
#
_symmetry.space_group_name_H-M   'P 1'
#
loop_
_entity.id
_entity.type
_entity.pdbx_description
1 polymer ?
#
loop_
_entity_poly.entity_id
_entity_poly.type
_entity_poly.pdbx_seq_one_letter_code
_entity_poly.pdbx_strand_id
1 'polypeptide(L)'
;MAKQELLITIRDRYRESSKKDKGRILDAFIAVTGHHRKHGIRLLGQSGDAGEKPSMIKGRRIYDEAVREAVITIWEAADRICGQRLKAALPHMVGSMERHDHLDLDPGVRDRLLSASAATLDRLLKPIRPTAGLEAIGQQLPFPVLGIDSDNDSVFINETLITYCANRGIEFTRSRPYRSNDQTWIEQKNGSEVRRFVGHDRYSGQVAGLIAL
;
A
#
# COMPACT_ATOMS: atom_id res chain seq x y z
N MET A 1 -15.96 -21.53 -12.53
CA MET A 1 -15.40 -22.58 -13.42
C MET A 1 -15.37 -22.13 -14.88
N ALA A 2 -16.46 -21.64 -15.49
CA ALA A 2 -16.49 -21.24 -16.91
C ALA A 2 -15.50 -20.13 -17.39
N LYS A 3 -15.14 -19.14 -16.55
CA LYS A 3 -14.27 -18.00 -16.98
C LYS A 3 -12.80 -18.37 -17.16
N GLN A 4 -12.30 -19.38 -16.44
CA GLN A 4 -10.89 -19.82 -16.53
C GLN A 4 -10.64 -20.70 -17.76
N GLU A 5 -11.58 -21.59 -18.09
CA GLU A 5 -11.52 -22.42 -19.30
C GLU A 5 -11.54 -21.55 -20.57
N LEU A 6 -12.45 -20.57 -20.62
CA LEU A 6 -12.53 -19.60 -21.73
C LEU A 6 -11.21 -18.84 -21.94
N LEU A 7 -10.53 -18.49 -20.84
CA LEU A 7 -9.27 -17.76 -20.87
C LEU A 7 -8.13 -18.62 -21.42
N ILE A 8 -8.06 -19.90 -21.04
CA ILE A 8 -7.04 -20.84 -21.55
C ILE A 8 -7.23 -21.02 -23.05
N THR A 9 -8.45 -21.28 -23.51
CA THR A 9 -8.75 -21.52 -24.93
C THR A 9 -8.48 -20.30 -25.82
N ILE A 10 -8.76 -19.09 -25.35
CA ILE A 10 -8.61 -17.87 -26.16
C ILE A 10 -7.15 -17.39 -26.24
N ARG A 11 -6.31 -17.77 -25.28
CA ARG A 11 -4.93 -17.27 -25.14
C ARG A 11 -4.06 -17.60 -26.36
N ASP A 12 -4.09 -18.84 -26.83
CA ASP A 12 -3.25 -19.28 -27.95
C ASP A 12 -3.66 -18.58 -29.24
N ARG A 13 -4.97 -18.53 -29.52
CA ARG A 13 -5.53 -17.77 -30.63
C ARG A 13 -5.18 -16.29 -30.57
N TYR A 14 -5.23 -15.67 -29.39
CA TYR A 14 -4.85 -14.27 -29.21
C TYR A 14 -3.39 -14.05 -29.57
N ARG A 15 -2.47 -14.97 -29.23
CA ARG A 15 -1.02 -14.80 -29.44
C ARG A 15 -0.63 -14.88 -30.90
N GLU A 16 -1.16 -15.87 -31.60
CA GLU A 16 -0.88 -16.15 -33.01
C GLU A 16 -1.58 -15.18 -33.97
N SER A 17 -2.58 -14.45 -33.47
CA SER A 17 -3.34 -13.49 -34.26
C SER A 17 -2.56 -12.23 -34.63
N SER A 18 -2.93 -11.65 -35.78
CA SER A 18 -2.47 -10.35 -36.24
C SER A 18 -2.85 -9.24 -35.25
N LYS A 19 -2.19 -8.06 -35.32
CA LYS A 19 -2.53 -6.91 -34.46
C LYS A 19 -4.01 -6.50 -34.56
N LYS A 20 -4.61 -6.63 -35.76
CA LYS A 20 -6.02 -6.30 -36.02
C LYS A 20 -6.95 -7.32 -35.37
N ASP A 21 -6.61 -8.61 -35.43
CA ASP A 21 -7.44 -9.69 -34.88
C ASP A 21 -7.31 -9.82 -33.36
N LYS A 22 -6.13 -9.48 -32.80
CA LYS A 22 -5.93 -9.30 -31.36
C LYS A 22 -6.93 -8.33 -30.76
N GLY A 23 -7.17 -7.19 -31.42
CA GLY A 23 -8.16 -6.21 -30.98
C GLY A 23 -9.56 -6.81 -30.84
N ARG A 24 -10.02 -7.53 -31.87
CA ARG A 24 -11.35 -8.18 -31.89
C ARG A 24 -11.49 -9.27 -30.84
N ILE A 25 -10.46 -10.10 -30.67
CA ILE A 25 -10.44 -11.17 -29.66
C ILE A 25 -10.50 -10.58 -28.25
N LEU A 26 -9.76 -9.50 -28.01
CA LEU A 26 -9.77 -8.79 -26.74
C LEU A 26 -11.15 -8.16 -26.45
N ASP A 27 -11.79 -7.54 -27.45
CA ASP A 27 -13.11 -6.93 -27.30
C ASP A 27 -14.18 -7.98 -26.94
N ALA A 28 -14.18 -9.12 -27.62
CA ALA A 28 -15.06 -10.24 -27.33
C ALA A 28 -14.80 -10.81 -25.92
N PHE A 29 -13.53 -10.95 -25.53
CA PHE A 29 -13.15 -11.43 -24.19
C PHE A 29 -13.62 -10.48 -23.08
N ILE A 30 -13.50 -9.17 -23.30
CA ILE A 30 -13.98 -8.15 -22.35
C ILE A 30 -15.50 -8.20 -22.23
N ALA A 31 -16.22 -8.29 -23.35
CA ALA A 31 -17.68 -8.33 -23.38
C ALA A 31 -18.24 -9.53 -22.58
N VAL A 32 -17.59 -10.69 -22.66
CA VAL A 32 -18.03 -11.91 -21.94
C VAL A 32 -17.58 -11.92 -20.48
N THR A 33 -16.38 -11.42 -20.17
CA THR A 33 -15.82 -11.55 -18.81
C THR A 33 -16.13 -10.36 -17.90
N GLY A 34 -16.44 -9.20 -18.48
CA GLY A 34 -16.57 -7.91 -17.79
C GLY A 34 -15.22 -7.30 -17.38
N HIS A 35 -14.09 -7.86 -17.83
CA HIS A 35 -12.78 -7.37 -17.43
C HIS A 35 -12.41 -6.06 -18.12
N HIS A 36 -11.71 -5.18 -17.41
CA HIS A 36 -11.15 -3.97 -18.00
C HIS A 36 -10.11 -4.30 -19.08
N ARG A 37 -10.02 -3.51 -20.16
CA ARG A 37 -9.17 -3.77 -21.33
C ARG A 37 -7.72 -4.07 -20.99
N LYS A 38 -7.10 -3.27 -20.12
CA LYS A 38 -5.72 -3.49 -19.65
C LYS A 38 -5.56 -4.83 -18.91
N HIS A 39 -6.57 -5.23 -18.15
CA HIS A 39 -6.58 -6.51 -17.45
C HIS A 39 -6.67 -7.68 -18.44
N GLY A 40 -7.53 -7.58 -19.46
CA GLY A 40 -7.65 -8.58 -20.53
C GLY A 40 -6.37 -8.77 -21.34
N ILE A 41 -5.69 -7.67 -21.73
CA ILE A 41 -4.39 -7.72 -22.43
C ILE A 41 -3.36 -8.50 -21.62
N ARG A 42 -3.28 -8.24 -20.31
CA ARG A 42 -2.35 -8.92 -19.41
C ARG A 42 -2.66 -10.41 -19.31
N LEU A 43 -3.93 -10.77 -19.17
CA LEU A 43 -4.38 -12.16 -19.06
C LEU A 43 -4.12 -12.98 -20.33
N LEU A 44 -4.41 -12.41 -21.50
CA LEU A 44 -4.22 -13.07 -22.80
C LEU A 44 -2.75 -13.03 -23.28
N GLY A 45 -1.95 -12.08 -22.79
CA GLY A 45 -0.53 -11.95 -23.11
C GLY A 45 0.40 -12.87 -22.31
N GLN A 46 0.00 -13.35 -21.13
CA GLN A 46 0.82 -14.24 -20.29
C GLN A 46 1.09 -15.60 -20.96
N SER A 47 2.32 -16.10 -20.85
CA SER A 47 2.72 -17.41 -21.40
C SER A 47 2.12 -18.56 -20.63
N GLY A 48 1.61 -19.54 -21.37
CA GLY A 48 0.98 -20.77 -20.86
C GLY A 48 1.88 -21.61 -19.96
N ASP A 49 3.18 -21.29 -19.87
CA ASP A 49 4.03 -21.75 -18.77
C ASP A 49 3.74 -20.98 -17.48
N ALA A 50 2.55 -21.21 -16.95
CA ALA A 50 2.42 -21.37 -15.52
C ALA A 50 2.72 -22.85 -15.21
N GLY A 51 3.97 -23.28 -15.47
CA GLY A 51 4.52 -24.39 -14.68
C GLY A 51 4.20 -24.07 -13.23
N GLU A 52 3.68 -25.07 -12.50
CA GLU A 52 3.37 -24.97 -11.08
C GLU A 52 4.37 -24.01 -10.46
N LYS A 53 3.91 -22.80 -10.11
CA LYS A 53 4.79 -21.84 -9.43
C LYS A 53 5.32 -22.66 -8.27
N PRO A 54 6.65 -22.91 -8.17
CA PRO A 54 7.17 -23.72 -7.08
C PRO A 54 6.54 -23.12 -5.84
N SER A 55 5.70 -23.93 -5.17
CA SER A 55 5.01 -23.53 -3.95
C SER A 55 6.09 -22.85 -3.14
N MET A 56 5.95 -21.53 -2.97
CA MET A 56 6.95 -20.72 -2.27
C MET A 56 7.20 -21.52 -1.01
N ILE A 57 8.39 -22.12 -0.89
CA ILE A 57 8.81 -22.77 0.34
C ILE A 57 8.49 -21.69 1.36
N LYS A 58 7.51 -21.95 2.22
CA LYS A 58 7.14 -21.00 3.27
C LYS A 58 8.38 -20.97 4.15
N GLY A 59 9.30 -20.07 3.78
CA GLY A 59 10.53 -19.86 4.49
C GLY A 59 10.11 -19.71 5.94
N ARG A 60 10.82 -20.42 6.81
CA ARG A 60 10.68 -20.33 8.27
C ARG A 60 10.42 -18.86 8.59
N ARG A 61 9.27 -18.51 9.21
CA ARG A 61 8.92 -17.11 9.50
C ARG A 61 10.05 -16.52 10.36
N ILE A 62 11.00 -15.84 9.71
CA ILE A 62 12.17 -15.25 10.37
C ILE A 62 11.71 -14.11 11.27
N TYR A 63 10.58 -13.49 10.92
CA TYR A 63 9.90 -12.45 11.69
C TYR A 63 8.69 -13.09 12.39
N ASP A 64 8.80 -13.22 13.70
CA ASP A 64 7.75 -13.70 14.60
C ASP A 64 6.88 -12.55 15.10
N GLU A 65 5.89 -12.85 15.94
CA GLU A 65 4.96 -11.86 16.49
C GLU A 65 5.69 -10.79 17.31
N ALA A 66 6.76 -11.15 18.01
CA ALA A 66 7.55 -10.19 18.79
C ALA A 66 8.19 -9.11 17.90
N VAL A 67 8.76 -9.48 16.75
CA VAL A 67 9.28 -8.47 15.81
C VAL A 67 8.15 -7.62 15.23
N ARG A 68 6.98 -8.22 14.95
CA ARG A 68 5.83 -7.47 14.44
C ARG A 68 5.38 -6.42 15.46
N GLU A 69 5.16 -6.80 16.70
CA GLU A 69 4.72 -5.89 17.76
C GLU A 69 5.76 -4.79 18.02
N ALA A 70 7.05 -5.12 18.07
CA ALA A 70 8.11 -4.11 18.19
C ALA A 70 8.09 -3.10 17.03
N VAL A 71 7.87 -3.55 15.79
CA VAL A 71 7.73 -2.66 14.63
C VAL A 71 6.52 -1.74 14.79
N ILE A 72 5.39 -2.24 15.30
CA ILE A 72 4.18 -1.43 15.51
C ILE A 72 4.44 -0.35 16.54
N THR A 73 4.99 -0.69 17.71
CA THR A 73 5.28 0.27 18.78
C THR A 73 6.20 1.39 18.30
N ILE A 74 7.28 1.06 17.61
CA ILE A 74 8.22 2.06 17.10
C ILE A 74 7.58 2.90 15.99
N TRP A 75 6.78 2.28 15.12
CA TRP A 75 6.07 2.97 14.05
C TRP A 75 5.02 3.96 14.58
N GLU A 76 4.32 3.61 15.66
CA GLU A 76 3.39 4.51 16.35
C GLU A 76 4.12 5.68 17.02
N ALA A 77 5.25 5.42 17.67
CA ALA A 77 6.12 6.46 18.23
C ALA A 77 6.73 7.38 17.16
N ALA A 78 6.88 6.89 15.92
CA ALA A 78 7.42 7.62 14.79
C ALA A 78 6.34 8.35 13.96
N ASP A 79 5.18 8.67 14.55
CA ASP A 79 4.05 9.29 13.85
C ASP A 79 3.63 8.57 12.56
N ARG A 80 3.79 7.24 12.56
CA ARG A 80 3.36 6.36 11.48
C ARG A 80 3.98 6.64 10.12
N ILE A 81 5.23 7.12 10.10
CA ILE A 81 6.01 7.34 8.87
C ILE A 81 6.14 6.07 8.00
N CYS A 82 6.39 6.26 6.70
CA CYS A 82 6.53 5.14 5.76
C CYS A 82 7.76 4.26 6.06
N GLY A 83 7.75 2.98 5.61
CA GLY A 83 8.80 2.02 5.90
C GLY A 83 10.21 2.44 5.47
N GLN A 84 10.34 3.29 4.44
CA GLN A 84 11.64 3.86 4.04
C GLN A 84 12.20 4.83 5.08
N ARG A 85 11.37 5.73 5.61
CA ARG A 85 11.76 6.69 6.66
C ARG A 85 11.92 6.00 7.99
N LEU A 86 11.02 5.07 8.31
CA LEU A 86 11.12 4.24 9.51
C LEU A 86 12.44 3.46 9.51
N LYS A 87 12.82 2.82 8.40
CA LYS A 87 14.09 2.11 8.30
C LYS A 87 15.30 3.00 8.60
N ALA A 88 15.28 4.24 8.12
CA ALA A 88 16.33 5.20 8.39
C ALA A 88 16.39 5.60 9.88
N ALA A 89 15.24 5.74 10.53
CA ALA A 89 15.13 6.17 11.92
C ALA A 89 15.34 5.04 12.94
N LEU A 90 15.10 3.79 12.56
CA LEU A 90 15.09 2.61 13.44
C LEU A 90 16.29 2.52 14.41
N PRO A 91 17.57 2.62 13.97
CA PRO A 91 18.70 2.46 14.88
C PRO A 91 18.71 3.50 16.01
N HIS A 92 18.34 4.75 15.69
CA HIS A 92 18.26 5.82 16.67
C HIS A 92 17.07 5.62 17.62
N MET A 93 15.89 5.29 17.07
CA MET A 93 14.69 5.09 17.86
C MET A 93 14.80 3.91 18.82
N VAL A 94 15.25 2.74 18.34
CA VAL A 94 15.44 1.56 19.19
C VAL A 94 16.38 1.89 20.35
N GLY A 95 17.55 2.47 20.05
CA GLY A 95 18.50 2.86 21.08
C GLY A 95 17.95 3.92 22.04
N SER A 96 17.12 4.85 21.58
CA SER A 96 16.50 5.87 22.45
C SER A 96 15.43 5.26 23.34
N MET A 97 14.56 4.43 22.79
CA MET A 97 13.45 3.80 23.51
C MET A 97 13.94 2.78 24.53
N GLU A 98 15.00 2.02 24.23
CA GLU A 98 15.69 1.14 25.19
C GLU A 98 16.29 1.95 26.34
N ARG A 99 16.96 3.09 26.05
CA ARG A 99 17.55 3.95 27.09
C ARG A 99 16.52 4.61 28.03
N HIS A 100 15.29 4.77 27.57
CA HIS A 100 14.21 5.41 28.30
C HIS A 100 13.17 4.41 28.83
N ASP A 101 13.51 3.11 28.88
CA ASP A 101 12.65 2.03 29.37
C ASP A 101 11.28 1.94 28.66
N HIS A 102 11.19 2.46 27.44
CA HIS A 102 10.00 2.37 26.59
C HIS A 102 9.99 1.09 25.73
N LEU A 103 11.12 0.39 25.68
CA LEU A 103 11.27 -0.84 24.91
C LEU A 103 12.30 -1.76 25.57
N ASP A 104 11.94 -3.03 25.74
CA ASP A 104 12.86 -4.08 26.17
C ASP A 104 12.80 -5.22 25.14
N LEU A 105 13.80 -5.28 24.26
CA LEU A 105 13.87 -6.28 23.19
C LEU A 105 14.87 -7.37 23.54
N ASP A 106 14.44 -8.61 23.37
CA ASP A 106 15.38 -9.73 23.26
C ASP A 106 16.43 -9.44 22.17
N PRO A 107 17.72 -9.72 22.40
CA PRO A 107 18.78 -9.44 21.44
C PRO A 107 18.50 -9.99 20.03
N GLY A 108 17.89 -11.17 19.92
CA GLY A 108 17.54 -11.78 18.64
C GLY A 108 16.37 -11.06 17.93
N VAL A 109 15.45 -10.45 18.67
CA VAL A 109 14.38 -9.59 18.11
C VAL A 109 14.99 -8.27 17.63
N ARG A 110 15.86 -7.67 18.43
CA ARG A 110 16.57 -6.42 18.11
C ARG A 110 17.38 -6.53 16.81
N ASP A 111 18.17 -7.59 16.66
CA ASP A 111 18.99 -7.79 15.47
C ASP A 111 18.14 -7.99 14.22
N ARG A 112 17.03 -8.74 14.33
CA ARG A 112 16.08 -8.94 13.23
C ARG A 112 15.39 -7.65 12.84
N LEU A 113 14.97 -6.85 13.83
CA LEU A 113 14.35 -5.55 13.62
C LEU A 113 15.29 -4.58 12.90
N LEU A 114 16.53 -4.46 13.39
CA LEU A 114 17.56 -3.60 12.78
C LEU A 114 17.99 -4.10 11.39
N SER A 115 17.85 -5.38 11.11
CA SER A 115 18.13 -5.98 9.80
C SER A 115 16.97 -5.88 8.80
N ALA A 116 15.74 -5.60 9.26
CA ALA A 116 14.56 -5.55 8.40
C ALA A 116 14.71 -4.52 7.28
N SER A 117 14.32 -4.86 6.06
CA SER A 117 14.29 -3.91 4.93
C SER A 117 13.04 -3.02 4.98
N ALA A 118 13.06 -1.85 4.32
CA ALA A 118 11.88 -0.97 4.21
C ALA A 118 10.63 -1.71 3.71
N ALA A 119 10.78 -2.57 2.68
CA ALA A 119 9.69 -3.38 2.16
C ALA A 119 9.20 -4.46 3.15
N THR A 120 10.06 -4.92 4.06
CA THR A 120 9.66 -5.84 5.14
C THR A 120 8.84 -5.10 6.19
N LEU A 121 9.27 -3.90 6.60
CA LEU A 121 8.51 -3.04 7.51
C LEU A 121 7.13 -2.71 6.92
N ASP A 122 7.07 -2.28 5.66
CA ASP A 122 5.80 -1.99 4.98
C ASP A 122 4.88 -3.22 4.93
N ARG A 123 5.43 -4.43 4.75
CA ARG A 123 4.64 -5.68 4.75
C ARG A 123 4.12 -6.04 6.14
N LEU A 124 4.92 -5.85 7.18
CA LEU A 124 4.51 -6.09 8.58
C LEU A 124 3.41 -5.10 9.02
N LEU A 125 3.53 -3.84 8.57
CA LEU A 125 2.58 -2.76 8.88
C LEU A 125 1.35 -2.76 7.97
N LYS A 126 1.40 -3.43 6.81
CA LYS A 126 0.32 -3.43 5.81
C LYS A 126 -1.09 -3.68 6.39
N PRO A 127 -1.30 -4.61 7.35
CA PRO A 127 -2.64 -4.86 7.89
C PRO A 127 -3.22 -3.68 8.69
N ILE A 128 -2.38 -2.90 9.36
CA ILE A 128 -2.82 -1.83 10.28
C ILE A 128 -2.71 -0.43 9.68
N ARG A 129 -1.79 -0.25 8.72
CA ARG A 129 -1.43 1.04 8.17
C ARG A 129 -2.57 1.84 7.53
N PRO A 130 -3.48 1.23 6.74
CA PRO A 130 -4.53 1.98 6.05
C PRO A 130 -5.49 2.70 7.01
N THR A 131 -5.76 2.12 8.17
CA THR A 131 -6.80 2.60 9.09
C THR A 131 -6.25 3.37 10.26
N ALA A 132 -5.06 3.04 10.75
CA ALA A 132 -4.48 3.67 11.93
C ALA A 132 -4.41 5.21 11.80
N GLY A 133 -4.00 5.71 10.63
CA GLY A 133 -3.96 7.16 10.37
C GLY A 133 -5.32 7.83 10.53
N LEU A 134 -6.37 7.22 9.98
CA LEU A 134 -7.75 7.72 10.12
C LEU A 134 -8.25 7.65 11.56
N GLU A 135 -7.87 6.61 12.31
CA GLU A 135 -8.24 6.48 13.72
C GLU A 135 -7.63 7.59 14.57
N ALA A 136 -6.35 7.92 14.38
CA ALA A 136 -5.74 9.02 15.12
C ALA A 136 -6.32 10.38 14.73
N ILE A 137 -6.53 10.64 13.43
CA ILE A 137 -7.16 11.88 12.99
C ILE A 137 -8.56 12.00 13.59
N GLY A 138 -9.34 10.92 13.58
CA GLY A 138 -10.69 10.90 14.16
C GLY A 138 -10.71 11.18 15.67
N GLN A 139 -9.67 10.81 16.41
CA GLN A 139 -9.54 11.12 17.85
C GLN A 139 -9.15 12.57 18.13
N GLN A 140 -8.47 13.24 17.19
CA GLN A 140 -8.00 14.62 17.34
C GLN A 140 -9.02 15.65 16.86
N LEU A 141 -9.93 15.27 15.96
CA LEU A 141 -10.94 16.18 15.44
C LEU A 141 -12.03 16.44 16.50
N PRO A 142 -12.41 17.71 16.72
CA PRO A 142 -13.45 18.06 17.71
C PRO A 142 -14.88 17.76 17.22
N PHE A 143 -15.03 17.08 16.09
CA PHE A 143 -16.30 16.73 15.47
C PHE A 143 -16.24 15.32 14.85
N PRO A 144 -17.38 14.62 14.74
CA PRO A 144 -17.41 13.30 14.12
C PRO A 144 -17.08 13.37 12.63
N VAL A 145 -16.25 12.43 12.16
CA VAL A 145 -15.96 12.26 10.73
C VAL A 145 -17.16 11.59 10.07
N LEU A 146 -17.86 12.31 9.20
CA LEU A 146 -19.02 11.78 8.46
C LEU A 146 -18.63 11.21 7.09
N GLY A 147 -17.54 11.69 6.50
CA GLY A 147 -17.09 11.24 5.20
C GLY A 147 -15.61 11.52 4.93
N ILE A 148 -15.05 10.76 3.99
CA ILE A 148 -13.67 10.85 3.52
C ILE A 148 -13.69 10.83 1.99
N ASP A 149 -13.11 11.85 1.37
CA ASP A 149 -12.87 11.90 -0.07
C ASP A 149 -11.38 11.64 -0.36
N SER A 150 -11.09 10.58 -1.11
CA SER A 150 -9.72 10.25 -1.52
C SER A 150 -9.44 10.64 -2.97
N ASP A 151 -8.15 10.67 -3.32
CA ASP A 151 -7.75 10.62 -4.72
C ASP A 151 -7.93 9.20 -5.30
N ASN A 152 -7.40 9.00 -6.51
CA ASN A 152 -7.45 7.72 -7.19
C ASN A 152 -6.22 6.83 -6.91
N ASP A 153 -5.45 7.08 -5.84
CA ASP A 153 -4.35 6.20 -5.46
C ASP A 153 -4.86 4.87 -4.89
N SER A 154 -4.23 3.79 -5.34
CA SER A 154 -4.36 2.45 -4.79
C SER A 154 -4.10 2.34 -3.28
N VAL A 155 -3.36 3.28 -2.68
CA VAL A 155 -3.16 3.35 -1.24
C VAL A 155 -4.47 3.60 -0.50
N PHE A 156 -5.42 4.32 -1.09
CA PHE A 156 -6.72 4.61 -0.50
C PHE A 156 -7.84 3.73 -1.08
N ILE A 157 -7.75 3.38 -2.37
CA ILE A 157 -8.72 2.49 -3.02
C ILE A 157 -8.37 1.03 -2.73
N ASN A 158 -8.61 0.61 -1.49
CA ASN A 158 -8.43 -0.78 -1.04
C ASN A 158 -9.60 -1.25 -0.16
N GLU A 159 -9.76 -2.58 -0.07
CA GLU A 159 -10.84 -3.20 0.69
C GLU A 159 -10.79 -2.85 2.18
N THR A 160 -9.59 -2.79 2.78
CA THR A 160 -9.42 -2.46 4.20
C THR A 160 -10.03 -1.09 4.53
N LEU A 161 -9.78 -0.07 3.70
CA LEU A 161 -10.29 1.28 3.94
C LEU A 161 -11.80 1.36 3.72
N ILE A 162 -12.31 0.70 2.67
CA ILE A 162 -13.74 0.63 2.39
C ILE A 162 -14.49 -0.04 3.54
N THR A 163 -13.99 -1.18 4.03
CA THR A 163 -14.56 -1.89 5.19
C THR A 163 -14.47 -1.05 6.46
N TYR A 164 -13.36 -0.36 6.69
CA TYR A 164 -13.21 0.55 7.83
C TYR A 164 -14.28 1.65 7.85
N CYS A 165 -14.47 2.31 6.70
CA CYS A 165 -15.46 3.38 6.57
C CYS A 165 -16.89 2.85 6.74
N ALA A 166 -17.21 1.72 6.08
CA ALA A 166 -18.53 1.09 6.17
C ALA A 166 -18.89 0.69 7.61
N ASN A 167 -17.95 0.09 8.34
CA ASN A 167 -18.16 -0.34 9.74
C ASN A 167 -18.40 0.84 10.70
N ARG A 168 -17.93 2.04 10.36
CA ARG A 168 -18.06 3.25 11.17
C ARG A 168 -19.15 4.21 10.68
N GLY A 169 -19.86 3.85 9.61
CA GLY A 169 -20.85 4.74 8.99
C GLY A 169 -20.24 5.99 8.37
N ILE A 170 -18.97 5.92 7.96
CA ILE A 170 -18.26 7.01 7.28
C ILE A 170 -18.48 6.84 5.77
N GLU A 171 -18.99 7.88 5.10
CA GLU A 171 -19.12 7.89 3.65
C GLU A 171 -17.74 7.95 2.99
N PHE A 172 -17.44 7.04 2.07
CA PHE A 172 -16.17 7.04 1.34
C PHE A 172 -16.42 7.41 -0.13
N THR A 173 -15.88 8.56 -0.55
CA THR A 173 -15.94 9.05 -1.92
C THR A 173 -14.53 9.16 -2.51
N ARG A 174 -14.47 9.32 -3.85
CA ARG A 174 -13.22 9.60 -4.53
C ARG A 174 -13.42 10.57 -5.68
N SER A 175 -12.35 11.27 -6.01
CA SER A 175 -12.30 12.14 -7.19
C SER A 175 -12.55 11.39 -8.50
N ARG A 176 -13.11 12.08 -9.49
CA ARG A 176 -13.38 11.46 -10.80
C ARG A 176 -12.07 11.15 -11.54
N PRO A 177 -12.03 10.07 -12.35
CA PRO A 177 -10.85 9.77 -13.15
C PRO A 177 -10.44 10.94 -14.04
N TYR A 178 -9.16 11.30 -14.00
CA TYR A 178 -8.55 12.37 -14.81
C TYR A 178 -9.12 13.79 -14.57
N ARG A 179 -9.61 14.07 -13.36
CA ARG A 179 -10.09 15.41 -12.96
C ARG A 179 -9.25 15.96 -11.80
N SER A 180 -8.16 16.65 -12.13
CA SER A 180 -7.25 17.28 -11.14
C SER A 180 -7.93 18.35 -10.27
N ASN A 181 -9.00 18.96 -10.76
CA ASN A 181 -9.69 20.04 -10.05
C ASN A 181 -10.67 19.56 -8.98
N ASP A 182 -10.93 18.25 -8.87
CA ASP A 182 -11.80 17.72 -7.81
C ASP A 182 -11.15 17.88 -6.42
N GLN A 183 -9.82 18.09 -6.35
CA GLN A 183 -9.05 18.26 -5.11
C GLN A 183 -8.35 19.62 -5.00
N THR A 184 -8.85 20.65 -5.69
CA THR A 184 -8.20 21.97 -5.75
C THR A 184 -7.86 22.55 -4.38
N TRP A 185 -8.75 22.44 -3.40
CA TRP A 185 -8.52 22.94 -2.04
C TRP A 185 -7.40 22.20 -1.30
N ILE A 186 -7.30 20.88 -1.51
CA ILE A 186 -6.21 20.07 -0.95
C ILE A 186 -4.89 20.47 -1.60
N GLU A 187 -4.86 20.59 -2.92
CA GLU A 187 -3.64 20.99 -3.64
C GLU A 187 -3.19 22.42 -3.33
N GLN A 188 -4.15 23.35 -3.12
CA GLN A 188 -3.88 24.70 -2.66
C GLN A 188 -3.20 24.69 -1.28
N LYS A 189 -3.76 23.96 -0.30
CA LYS A 189 -3.15 23.83 1.04
C LYS A 189 -1.80 23.15 0.99
N ASN A 190 -1.66 22.09 0.19
CA ASN A 190 -0.37 21.45 -0.04
C ASN A 190 0.66 22.44 -0.62
N GLY A 191 0.21 23.41 -1.43
CA GLY A 191 1.01 24.52 -1.91
C GLY A 191 1.43 25.50 -0.80
N SER A 192 0.45 26.04 -0.07
CA SER A 192 0.67 27.13 0.90
C SER A 192 1.32 26.69 2.21
N GLU A 193 0.97 25.49 2.71
CA GLU A 193 1.36 25.00 4.02
C GLU A 193 2.55 24.03 3.99
N VAL A 194 2.68 23.24 2.92
CA VAL A 194 3.75 22.23 2.83
C VAL A 194 4.84 22.72 1.91
N ARG A 195 4.55 22.84 0.60
CA ARG A 195 5.55 23.13 -0.43
C ARG A 195 6.20 24.51 -0.27
N ARG A 196 5.53 25.47 0.37
CA ARG A 196 6.13 26.76 0.74
C ARG A 196 7.30 26.62 1.72
N PHE A 197 7.22 25.68 2.65
CA PHE A 197 8.24 25.48 3.69
C PHE A 197 9.29 24.46 3.30
N VAL A 198 8.88 23.35 2.67
CA VAL A 198 9.77 22.22 2.35
C VAL A 198 10.16 22.14 0.87
N GLY A 199 9.66 23.04 0.02
CA GLY A 199 9.91 23.01 -1.42
C GLY A 199 9.22 21.85 -2.14
N HIS A 200 9.71 21.54 -3.35
CA HIS A 200 9.15 20.51 -4.23
C HIS A 200 9.91 19.18 -4.19
N ASP A 201 11.00 19.12 -3.43
CA ASP A 201 11.89 17.96 -3.43
C ASP A 201 11.28 16.78 -2.68
N ARG A 202 11.61 15.57 -3.17
CA ARG A 202 11.24 14.34 -2.50
C ARG A 202 12.29 13.98 -1.46
N TYR A 203 11.98 14.29 -0.20
CA TYR A 203 12.79 13.87 0.94
C TYR A 203 12.85 12.35 1.05
N SER A 204 14.03 11.81 0.79
CA SER A 204 14.35 10.38 0.90
C SER A 204 15.70 10.18 1.60
N GLY A 205 15.98 8.95 2.03
CA GLY A 205 17.23 8.59 2.70
C GLY A 205 17.23 8.88 4.21
N GLN A 206 18.41 8.78 4.82
CA GLN A 206 18.58 8.85 6.28
C GLN A 206 18.12 10.20 6.87
N VAL A 207 18.47 11.30 6.20
CA VAL A 207 18.11 12.66 6.63
C VAL A 207 16.60 12.83 6.72
N ALA A 208 15.84 12.27 5.77
CA ALA A 208 14.39 12.32 5.77
C ALA A 208 13.74 11.48 6.88
N GLY A 209 14.42 10.44 7.37
CA GLY A 209 13.96 9.65 8.51
C GLY A 209 14.21 10.35 9.84
N LEU A 210 15.30 11.12 9.95
CA LEU A 210 15.71 11.80 11.18
C LEU A 210 14.99 13.14 11.41
N ILE A 211 14.56 13.84 10.35
CA ILE A 211 13.78 15.10 10.47
C ILE A 211 12.34 14.82 10.94
N ALA A 212 11.88 13.58 10.84
CA ALA A 212 10.52 13.18 11.24
C ALA A 212 10.40 12.83 12.74
N LEU A 213 11.47 13.00 13.52
CA LEU A 213 11.55 12.76 14.97
C LEU A 213 12.06 14.03 15.67
#